data_AF-A0A6V7V9L1-F1
#
_entry.id   AF-A0A6V7V9L1-F1
#
_cell.length_a   1.000
_cell.length_b   1.000
_cell.length_c   1.000
_cell.angle_alpha   90.00
_cell.angle_beta   90.00
_cell.angle_gamma   90.00
#
_symmetry.space_group_name_H-M   'P 1'
#
loop_
_entity.id
_entity.type
_entity.pdbx_description
1 polymer ?
#
loop_
_entity_poly.entity_id
_entity_poly.type
_entity_poly.pdbx_seq_one_letter_code
_entity_poly.pdbx_strand_id
1 'polypeptide(L)'
;MVEILLDGVKIYVIYAENSFKKTQNCSNYSLYYFEYKFERELNNYGKYISIGLENCSTKDWIEFYAEFDKITNETDEATPTWKNNDIFGCGLVYPPTNKTNEEFPYVFFTKNGKYIRRVSFINPNSVSYRPFVALECCSVETNFGNDLENKQFKYDISKHLDIK
;
A
#
# COMPACT_ATOMS: atom_id res chain seq x y z
N MET A 1 11.30 -1.39 12.56
CA MET A 1 11.49 -2.69 11.88
C MET A 1 11.15 -3.78 12.88
N VAL A 2 10.41 -4.80 12.44
CA VAL A 2 10.05 -5.99 13.23
C VAL A 2 10.47 -7.22 12.43
N GLU A 3 11.07 -8.22 13.08
CA GLU A 3 11.40 -9.51 12.46
C GLU A 3 10.30 -10.52 12.82
N ILE A 4 9.78 -11.23 11.81
CA ILE A 4 8.78 -12.29 11.96
C ILE A 4 9.35 -13.58 11.36
N LEU A 5 9.14 -14.70 12.04
CA LEU A 5 9.44 -16.03 11.53
C LEU A 5 8.15 -16.68 11.04
N LEU A 6 8.08 -16.99 9.75
CA LEU A 6 6.93 -17.62 9.11
C LEU A 6 7.42 -18.84 8.33
N ASP A 7 7.02 -20.04 8.74
CA ASP A 7 7.45 -21.32 8.13
C ASP A 7 8.98 -21.48 8.00
N GLY A 8 9.73 -20.96 8.99
CA GLY A 8 11.20 -21.00 9.00
C GLY A 8 11.88 -19.92 8.15
N VAL A 9 11.10 -19.04 7.52
CA VAL A 9 11.56 -17.89 6.76
C VAL A 9 11.54 -16.64 7.63
N LYS A 10 12.61 -15.83 7.54
CA LYS A 10 12.68 -14.52 8.21
C LYS A 10 12.09 -13.44 7.31
N ILE A 11 11.05 -12.78 7.81
CA ILE A 11 10.39 -11.66 7.13
C ILE A 11 10.64 -10.40 7.95
N TYR A 12 11.07 -9.34 7.29
CA TYR A 12 11.24 -8.02 7.90
C TYR A 12 10.07 -7.13 7.57
N VAL A 13 9.34 -6.69 8.60
CA VAL A 13 8.27 -5.70 8.48
C VAL A 13 8.84 -4.33 8.83
N ILE A 14 8.78 -3.43 7.88
CA ILE A 14 9.25 -2.04 8.00
C ILE A 14 8.03 -1.15 7.89
N TYR A 15 7.89 -0.24 8.85
CA TYR A 15 6.82 0.74 8.89
C TYR A 15 7.37 2.12 8.54
N ALA A 16 6.57 2.94 7.89
CA ALA A 16 6.84 4.37 7.82
C ALA A 16 6.82 4.97 9.24
N GLU A 17 7.68 5.96 9.45
CA GLU A 17 7.77 6.69 10.73
C GLU A 17 6.44 7.37 11.07
N ASN A 18 5.79 7.94 10.06
CA ASN A 18 4.54 8.67 10.20
C ASN A 18 3.34 7.85 9.71
N SER A 19 2.22 7.98 10.41
CA SER A 19 0.92 7.50 9.92
C SER A 19 0.19 8.56 9.13
N PHE A 20 -0.60 8.12 8.15
CA PHE A 20 -1.61 8.92 7.49
C PHE A 20 -2.77 9.12 8.45
N LYS A 21 -3.11 10.37 8.72
CA LYS A 21 -4.21 10.74 9.61
C LYS A 21 -5.37 11.23 8.78
N LYS A 22 -6.58 10.78 9.12
CA LYS A 22 -7.79 11.33 8.51
C LYS A 22 -7.88 12.82 8.85
N THR A 23 -7.91 13.67 7.83
CA THR A 23 -8.12 15.11 8.01
C THR A 23 -9.56 15.37 8.43
N GLN A 24 -9.77 16.19 9.45
CA GLN A 24 -11.11 16.60 9.88
C GLN A 24 -11.62 17.74 8.98
N ASN A 25 -12.93 17.77 8.72
CA ASN A 25 -13.60 18.86 7.99
C ASN A 25 -13.10 19.08 6.55
N CYS A 26 -12.79 18.00 5.83
CA CYS A 26 -12.48 18.06 4.40
C CYS A 26 -13.76 18.15 3.56
N SER A 27 -13.87 19.19 2.73
CA SER A 27 -14.93 19.36 1.72
C SER A 27 -14.65 18.57 0.44
N ASN A 28 -13.41 18.11 0.24
CA ASN A 28 -12.96 17.36 -0.92
C ASN A 28 -12.40 15.99 -0.51
N TYR A 29 -12.21 15.11 -1.49
CA TYR A 29 -11.47 13.87 -1.28
C TYR A 29 -10.04 14.17 -0.83
N SER A 30 -9.52 13.33 0.07
CA SER A 30 -8.11 13.34 0.46
C SER A 30 -7.46 12.06 -0.03
N LEU A 31 -6.28 12.18 -0.63
CA LEU A 31 -5.48 11.07 -1.13
C LEU A 31 -4.12 11.03 -0.42
N TYR A 32 -3.77 9.88 0.11
CA TYR A 32 -2.40 9.53 0.47
C TYR A 32 -1.91 8.45 -0.48
N TYR A 33 -0.70 8.57 -1.02
CA TYR A 33 -0.15 7.61 -1.96
C TYR A 33 1.36 7.46 -1.76
N PHE A 34 1.86 6.22 -1.87
CA PHE A 34 3.28 5.90 -1.80
C PHE A 34 3.62 4.74 -2.72
N GLU A 35 4.89 4.65 -3.14
CA GLU A 35 5.42 3.58 -3.97
C GLU A 35 6.64 2.92 -3.32
N TYR A 36 6.78 1.63 -3.58
CA TYR A 36 7.95 0.81 -3.28
C TYR A 36 8.47 0.19 -4.56
N LYS A 37 9.75 0.38 -4.84
CA LYS A 37 10.47 -0.31 -5.91
C LYS A 37 11.29 -1.42 -5.28
N PHE A 38 11.14 -2.64 -5.79
CA PHE A 38 11.85 -3.81 -5.27
C PHE A 38 12.96 -4.25 -6.20
N GLU A 39 14.11 -4.54 -5.61
CA GLU A 39 15.26 -5.09 -6.31
C GLU A 39 15.60 -6.44 -5.69
N ARG A 40 15.66 -7.47 -6.55
CA ARG A 40 15.94 -8.84 -6.13
C ARG A 40 17.44 -8.98 -5.87
N GLU A 41 17.80 -9.52 -4.72
CA GLU A 41 19.19 -9.89 -4.44
C GLU A 41 19.57 -11.17 -5.21
N LEU A 42 20.78 -11.17 -5.80
CA LEU A 42 21.29 -12.33 -6.56
C LEU A 42 21.33 -13.57 -5.66
N ASN A 43 20.89 -14.71 -6.20
CA ASN A 43 20.87 -16.04 -5.57
C ASN A 43 19.79 -16.29 -4.52
N ASN A 44 18.87 -15.36 -4.28
CA ASN A 44 17.76 -15.60 -3.38
C ASN A 44 16.43 -15.69 -4.13
N TYR A 45 15.70 -16.77 -3.85
CA TYR A 45 14.32 -16.94 -4.29
C TYR A 45 13.35 -16.23 -3.34
N GLY A 46 13.78 -15.16 -2.66
CA GLY A 46 12.97 -14.39 -1.71
C GLY A 46 11.57 -14.21 -2.27
N LYS A 47 10.61 -14.85 -1.63
CA LYS A 47 9.26 -15.03 -2.16
C LYS A 47 8.35 -13.96 -1.61
N TYR A 48 8.57 -13.61 -0.35
CA TYR A 48 7.64 -12.80 0.40
C TYR A 48 7.88 -11.31 0.17
N ILE A 49 6.96 -10.67 -0.54
CA ILE A 49 6.82 -9.22 -0.59
C ILE A 49 5.35 -8.91 -0.36
N SER A 50 5.07 -8.13 0.69
CA SER A 50 3.78 -7.49 0.87
C SER A 50 3.93 -5.99 1.10
N ILE A 51 2.96 -5.23 0.61
CA ILE A 51 2.89 -3.78 0.83
C ILE A 51 1.49 -3.41 1.28
N GLY A 52 1.36 -2.38 2.11
CA GLY A 52 0.04 -2.00 2.56
C GLY A 52 0.00 -0.98 3.68
N LEU A 53 -1.12 -1.03 4.39
CA LEU A 53 -1.46 -0.14 5.48
C LEU A 53 -1.85 -0.95 6.71
N GLU A 54 -1.26 -0.63 7.85
CA GLU A 54 -1.71 -1.09 9.17
C GLU A 54 -2.69 -0.07 9.73
N ASN A 55 -3.86 -0.51 10.18
CA ASN A 55 -4.73 0.30 11.03
C ASN A 55 -4.07 0.49 12.40
N CYS A 56 -3.68 1.72 12.74
CA CYS A 56 -2.97 1.96 13.99
C CYS A 56 -3.79 1.60 15.25
N SER A 57 -5.12 1.65 15.15
CA SER A 57 -6.06 1.41 16.25
C SER A 57 -6.38 -0.06 16.45
N THR A 58 -6.75 -0.78 15.39
CA THR A 58 -7.15 -2.20 15.49
C THR A 58 -6.01 -3.17 15.28
N LYS A 59 -4.90 -2.70 14.69
CA LYS A 59 -3.78 -3.53 14.20
C LYS A 59 -4.14 -4.43 13.01
N ASP A 60 -5.30 -4.23 12.39
CA ASP A 60 -5.66 -4.91 11.14
C ASP A 60 -4.80 -4.42 9.98
N TRP A 61 -4.44 -5.33 9.08
CA TRP A 61 -3.62 -5.03 7.91
C TRP A 61 -4.45 -5.08 6.64
N ILE A 62 -4.20 -4.13 5.76
CA ILE A 62 -4.69 -4.14 4.38
C ILE A 62 -3.46 -4.22 3.51
N GLU A 63 -3.19 -5.40 2.97
CA GLU A 63 -1.96 -5.64 2.24
C GLU A 63 -2.17 -6.34 0.91
N PHE A 64 -1.24 -6.07 0.00
CA PHE A 64 -1.11 -6.69 -1.29
C PHE A 64 0.17 -7.54 -1.28
N TYR A 65 0.01 -8.85 -1.46
CA TYR A 65 1.07 -9.82 -1.64
C TYR A 65 1.51 -9.86 -3.11
N ALA A 66 2.70 -9.34 -3.38
CA ALA A 66 3.22 -9.29 -4.74
C ALA A 66 3.53 -10.68 -5.32
N GLU A 67 3.83 -11.66 -4.47
CA GLU A 67 4.00 -13.06 -4.86
C GLU A 67 2.72 -13.69 -5.38
N PHE A 68 1.58 -13.33 -4.82
CA PHE A 68 0.32 -13.94 -5.21
C PHE A 68 -0.54 -13.00 -6.05
N ASP A 69 -0.05 -11.80 -6.39
CA ASP A 69 -0.85 -10.74 -7.01
C ASP A 69 -2.21 -10.56 -6.31
N LYS A 70 -2.18 -10.61 -4.97
CA LYS A 70 -3.35 -10.88 -4.14
C LYS A 70 -3.47 -9.89 -3.00
N ILE A 71 -4.70 -9.53 -2.66
CA ILE A 71 -5.00 -8.75 -1.47
C ILE A 71 -5.47 -9.70 -0.36
N THR A 72 -5.12 -9.42 0.90
CA THR A 72 -5.66 -10.12 2.09
C THR A 72 -7.17 -10.38 1.97
N ASN A 73 -7.61 -11.60 2.33
CA ASN A 73 -9.00 -12.09 2.35
C ASN A 73 -9.65 -12.52 1.02
N GLU A 74 -8.94 -12.50 -0.11
CA GLU A 74 -9.45 -13.14 -1.35
C GLU A 74 -9.04 -14.62 -1.40
N THR A 75 -9.78 -15.50 -2.10
CA THR A 75 -9.47 -16.95 -2.21
C THR A 75 -8.92 -17.35 -3.57
N ASP A 76 -8.60 -16.38 -4.43
CA ASP A 76 -8.18 -16.71 -5.79
C ASP A 76 -6.76 -17.30 -5.81
N GLU A 77 -6.61 -18.37 -6.59
CA GLU A 77 -5.32 -18.93 -6.96
C GLU A 77 -4.68 -18.03 -8.02
N ALA A 78 -3.48 -17.54 -7.74
CA ALA A 78 -2.75 -16.68 -8.64
C ALA A 78 -1.29 -17.13 -8.75
N THR A 79 -0.72 -16.88 -9.92
CA THR A 79 0.68 -17.21 -10.22
C THR A 79 1.58 -16.04 -9.82
N PRO A 80 2.80 -16.30 -9.33
CA PRO A 80 3.73 -15.23 -9.00
C PRO A 80 4.23 -14.47 -10.22
N THR A 81 3.98 -13.16 -10.23
CA THR A 81 4.24 -12.30 -11.39
C THR A 81 5.13 -11.09 -11.10
N TRP A 82 5.65 -10.92 -9.88
CA TRP A 82 6.54 -9.78 -9.62
C TRP A 82 7.93 -10.00 -10.22
N LYS A 83 8.47 -8.94 -10.81
CA LYS A 83 9.76 -8.92 -11.51
C LYS A 83 10.72 -7.97 -10.80
N ASN A 84 12.01 -8.19 -11.04
CA ASN A 84 13.03 -7.25 -10.58
C ASN A 84 12.74 -5.83 -11.08
N ASN A 85 12.85 -4.83 -10.21
CA ASN A 85 12.48 -3.43 -10.44
C ASN A 85 10.99 -3.15 -10.60
N ASP A 86 10.09 -4.09 -10.29
CA ASP A 86 8.67 -3.76 -10.23
C ASP A 86 8.42 -2.69 -9.15
N ILE A 87 7.56 -1.74 -9.50
CA ILE A 87 7.12 -0.66 -8.61
C ILE A 87 5.69 -0.97 -8.18
N PHE A 88 5.47 -1.11 -6.89
CA PHE A 88 4.15 -1.28 -6.30
C PHE A 88 3.77 -0.03 -5.54
N GLY A 89 2.55 0.46 -5.77
CA GLY A 89 2.04 1.60 -5.04
C GLY A 89 0.75 1.29 -4.32
N CYS A 90 0.52 2.00 -3.23
CA CYS A 90 -0.67 1.87 -2.39
C CYS A 90 -1.22 3.27 -2.13
N GLY A 91 -2.52 3.44 -2.36
CA GLY A 91 -3.24 4.68 -2.14
C GLY A 91 -4.38 4.51 -1.14
N LEU A 92 -4.56 5.49 -0.28
CA LEU A 92 -5.66 5.60 0.67
C LEU A 92 -6.48 6.84 0.33
N VAL A 93 -7.78 6.64 0.06
CA VAL A 93 -8.70 7.71 -0.27
C VAL A 93 -9.73 7.86 0.85
N TYR A 94 -9.85 9.09 1.35
CA TYR A 94 -10.94 9.49 2.25
C TYR A 94 -11.95 10.34 1.48
N PRO A 95 -13.25 9.99 1.52
CA PRO A 95 -14.29 10.84 0.95
C PRO A 95 -14.45 12.13 1.76
N PRO A 96 -15.08 13.16 1.16
CA PRO A 96 -15.48 14.37 1.85
C PRO A 96 -16.27 14.07 3.15
N THR A 97 -16.10 14.93 4.16
CA THR A 97 -16.74 14.74 5.49
C THR A 97 -18.27 14.74 5.40
N ASN A 98 -18.84 15.48 4.43
CA ASN A 98 -20.28 15.50 4.18
C ASN A 98 -20.81 14.28 3.42
N LYS A 99 -19.93 13.45 2.83
CA LYS A 99 -20.29 12.23 2.09
C LYS A 99 -19.98 10.93 2.86
N THR A 100 -19.56 11.01 4.13
CA THR A 100 -19.13 9.83 4.91
C THR A 100 -20.22 8.79 5.18
N ASN A 101 -21.50 9.16 5.00
CA ASN A 101 -22.63 8.23 5.13
C ASN A 101 -22.96 7.52 3.81
N GLU A 102 -22.46 8.04 2.68
CA GLU A 102 -22.72 7.54 1.33
C GLU A 102 -21.51 6.79 0.76
N GLU A 103 -20.31 7.17 1.18
CA GLU A 103 -19.06 6.62 0.70
C GLU A 103 -18.11 6.32 1.86
N PHE A 104 -17.46 5.17 1.76
CA PHE A 104 -16.46 4.71 2.73
C PHE A 104 -15.05 4.98 2.21
N PRO A 105 -14.08 5.24 3.10
CA PRO A 105 -12.69 5.28 2.70
C PRO A 105 -12.28 3.96 2.03
N TYR A 106 -11.36 4.02 1.07
CA TYR A 106 -10.88 2.83 0.38
C TYR A 106 -9.37 2.86 0.14
N VAL A 107 -8.78 1.66 0.07
CA VAL A 107 -7.39 1.48 -0.34
C VAL A 107 -7.40 1.05 -1.80
N PHE A 108 -6.43 1.47 -2.59
CA PHE A 108 -6.18 0.88 -3.89
C PHE A 108 -4.70 0.56 -4.07
N PHE A 109 -4.42 -0.40 -4.95
CA PHE A 109 -3.08 -0.84 -5.27
C PHE A 109 -2.77 -0.64 -6.75
N THR A 110 -1.49 -0.43 -7.03
CA THR A 110 -0.97 -0.16 -8.37
C THR A 110 0.32 -0.95 -8.58
N LYS A 111 0.57 -1.37 -9.81
CA LYS A 111 1.82 -2.04 -10.22
C LYS A 111 2.32 -1.40 -11.51
N ASN A 112 3.56 -0.94 -11.50
CA ASN A 112 4.22 -0.28 -12.63
C ASN A 112 3.38 0.86 -13.24
N GLY A 113 2.74 1.66 -12.36
CA GLY A 113 1.88 2.79 -12.76
C GLY A 113 0.51 2.41 -13.31
N LYS A 114 0.12 1.13 -13.23
CA LYS A 114 -1.21 0.65 -13.59
C LYS A 114 -2.02 0.34 -12.34
N TYR A 115 -3.27 0.78 -12.32
CA TYR A 115 -4.22 0.42 -11.28
C TYR A 115 -4.48 -1.10 -11.32
N ILE A 116 -4.36 -1.75 -10.16
CA ILE A 116 -4.68 -3.18 -10.00
C ILE A 116 -6.12 -3.33 -9.52
N ARG A 117 -6.41 -2.81 -8.31
CA ARG A 117 -7.68 -3.05 -7.62
C ARG A 117 -7.88 -2.07 -6.46
N ARG A 118 -9.14 -1.90 -6.02
CA ARG A 118 -9.55 -1.22 -4.78
C ARG A 118 -10.09 -2.21 -3.74
N VAL A 119 -9.95 -1.83 -2.48
CA VAL A 119 -10.43 -2.53 -1.28
C VAL A 119 -11.25 -1.54 -0.46
N SER A 120 -12.54 -1.79 -0.33
CA SER A 120 -13.48 -0.91 0.41
C SER A 120 -13.63 -1.29 1.89
N PHE A 121 -12.85 -2.25 2.40
CA PHE A 121 -12.95 -2.80 3.76
C PHE A 121 -12.25 -1.96 4.85
N ILE A 122 -12.24 -0.63 4.70
CA ILE A 122 -11.65 0.24 5.71
C ILE A 122 -12.67 0.48 6.82
N ASN A 123 -12.28 0.24 8.07
CA ASN A 123 -13.06 0.67 9.23
C ASN A 123 -13.26 2.21 9.14
N PRO A 124 -14.49 2.72 8.93
CA PRO A 124 -14.75 4.15 8.75
C PRO A 124 -14.36 5.00 9.95
N ASN A 125 -14.30 4.38 11.13
CA ASN A 125 -13.95 5.01 12.39
C ASN A 125 -12.43 5.02 12.62
N SER A 126 -11.64 4.37 11.75
CA SER A 126 -10.19 4.44 11.85
C SER A 126 -9.69 5.84 11.50
N VAL A 127 -8.96 6.41 12.45
CA VAL A 127 -8.41 7.77 12.36
C VAL A 127 -7.02 7.80 11.76
N SER A 128 -6.32 6.66 11.69
CA SER A 128 -4.98 6.63 11.12
C SER A 128 -4.53 5.28 10.62
N TYR A 129 -3.82 5.30 9.50
CA TYR A 129 -3.18 4.15 8.87
C TYR A 129 -1.69 4.37 8.73
N ARG A 130 -0.89 3.34 8.93
CA ARG A 130 0.57 3.42 8.79
C ARG A 130 1.02 2.59 7.59
N PRO A 131 1.70 3.21 6.61
CA PRO A 131 2.36 2.46 5.54
C PRO A 131 3.34 1.44 6.09
N PHE A 132 3.35 0.27 5.48
CA PHE A 132 4.35 -0.74 5.74
C PHE A 132 4.75 -1.50 4.48
N VAL A 133 5.88 -2.15 4.58
CA VAL A 133 6.36 -3.17 3.64
C VAL A 133 6.88 -4.35 4.45
N ALA A 134 6.50 -5.56 4.05
CA ALA A 134 7.08 -6.79 4.57
C ALA A 134 7.86 -7.46 3.45
N LEU A 135 9.11 -7.84 3.73
CA LEU A 135 10.00 -8.35 2.69
C LEU A 135 10.96 -9.43 3.19
N GLU A 136 11.32 -10.32 2.28
CA GLU A 136 12.35 -11.34 2.41
C GLU A 136 13.37 -11.19 1.27
N CYS A 137 14.66 -11.15 1.62
CA CYS A 137 15.79 -11.24 0.68
C CYS A 137 15.70 -10.36 -0.57
N CYS A 138 15.26 -9.10 -0.39
CA CYS A 138 15.26 -8.07 -1.42
C CYS A 138 15.62 -6.71 -0.82
N SER A 139 16.08 -5.80 -1.65
CA SER A 139 16.20 -4.39 -1.31
C SER A 139 14.94 -3.66 -1.76
N VAL A 140 14.59 -2.60 -1.02
CA VAL A 140 13.43 -1.77 -1.30
C VAL A 140 13.82 -0.30 -1.31
N GLU A 141 13.39 0.41 -2.34
CA GLU A 141 13.47 1.86 -2.43
C GLU A 141 12.05 2.44 -2.29
N THR A 142 11.90 3.49 -1.48
CA THR A 142 10.58 4.07 -1.17
C THR A 142 10.39 5.42 -1.87
N ASN A 143 9.15 5.73 -2.24
CA ASN A 143 8.74 7.06 -2.69
C ASN A 143 7.45 7.45 -1.96
N PHE A 144 7.55 8.40 -1.03
CA PHE A 144 6.41 8.98 -0.32
C PHE A 144 5.93 10.31 -0.91
N GLY A 145 6.46 10.72 -2.08
CA GLY A 145 6.09 11.97 -2.74
C GLY A 145 6.75 13.22 -2.18
N ASN A 146 7.85 13.07 -1.42
CA ASN A 146 8.59 14.22 -0.85
C ASN A 146 9.38 15.01 -1.90
N ASP A 147 9.69 14.41 -3.06
CA ASP A 147 10.43 15.01 -4.16
C ASP A 147 9.80 14.62 -5.50
N LEU A 148 8.64 15.21 -5.80
CA LEU A 148 7.93 14.92 -7.06
C LEU A 148 8.58 15.59 -8.27
N GLU A 149 9.52 16.50 -8.09
CA GLU A 149 10.25 17.11 -9.21
C GLU A 149 11.27 16.12 -9.79
N ASN A 150 12.06 15.47 -8.93
CA ASN A 150 13.09 14.52 -9.37
C ASN A 150 12.65 13.06 -9.33
N LYS A 151 11.65 12.73 -8.50
CA LYS A 151 11.15 11.37 -8.27
C LYS A 151 9.63 11.32 -8.33
N GLN A 152 9.11 11.51 -9.53
CA GLN A 152 7.67 11.37 -9.81
C GLN A 152 7.17 9.96 -9.47
N PHE A 153 5.91 9.89 -9.04
CA PHE A 153 5.22 8.61 -8.98
C PHE A 153 5.11 7.99 -10.36
N LYS A 154 5.22 6.66 -10.42
CA LYS A 154 4.95 5.92 -11.65
C LYS A 154 3.46 5.93 -11.97
N TYR A 155 2.60 5.91 -10.96
CA TYR A 155 1.15 6.07 -11.12
C TYR A 155 0.75 7.55 -11.22
N ASP A 156 -0.13 7.82 -12.17
CA ASP A 156 -0.75 9.14 -12.33
C ASP A 156 -1.89 9.33 -11.32
N ILE A 157 -1.56 9.93 -10.18
CA ILE A 157 -2.50 10.21 -9.09
C ILE A 157 -3.55 11.29 -9.43
N SER A 158 -3.37 12.07 -10.52
CA SER A 158 -4.32 13.10 -10.91
C SER A 158 -5.71 12.52 -11.26
N LYS A 159 -5.73 11.24 -11.64
CA LYS A 159 -6.96 10.45 -11.89
C LYS A 159 -7.91 10.36 -10.70
N HIS A 160 -7.41 10.62 -9.48
CA HIS A 160 -8.21 10.65 -8.26
C HIS A 160 -8.54 12.07 -7.80
N LEU A 161 -8.01 13.10 -8.47
CA LEU A 161 -8.29 14.51 -8.16
C LEU A 161 -9.55 15.03 -8.89
N ASP A 162 -9.93 14.40 -10.01
CA ASP A 162 -11.11 14.75 -10.81
C ASP A 162 -12.43 14.13 -10.31
N ILE A 163 -12.43 13.51 -9.13
CA ILE A 163 -13.65 12.95 -8.53
C ILE A 163 -14.52 14.12 -8.01
N LYS A 164 -15.39 14.64 -8.88
CA LYS A 164 -16.44 15.64 -8.55
C LYS A 164 -17.62 14.99 -7.82
#